data_AF-A0A7V5XBV2-F1
#
_entry.id   AF-A0A7V5XBV2-F1
#
_cell.length_a   1.000
_cell.length_b   1.000
_cell.length_c   1.000
_cell.angle_alpha   90.00
_cell.angle_beta   90.00
_cell.angle_gamma   90.00
#
_symmetry.space_group_name_H-M   'P 1'
#
loop_
_entity.id
_entity.type
_entity.pdbx_description
1 polymer ?
#
loop_
_entity_poly.entity_id
_entity_poly.type
_entity_poly.pdbx_seq_one_letter_code
_entity_poly.pdbx_strand_id
1 'polypeptide(L)'
;MTDLDYVLRAVPNHHLALAALARYAPRRTPQEAHFRRTECYFWRAVTFRPDDPVPRAAYGVYLMQEGRLDDAEQQYLKALEIDDSYAEAHYNLGLLYVRKGDLDKASQHADKAYELGFPLPGLKRKIERMAQSGKR
;
A
#
# COMPACT_ATOMS: atom_id res chain seq x y z
N MET A 1 1.49 -8.88 -19.56
CA MET A 1 0.53 -9.09 -18.44
C MET A 1 0.03 -10.55 -18.35
N THR A 2 0.33 -11.41 -19.32
CA THR A 2 0.01 -12.85 -19.32
C THR A 2 0.65 -13.63 -18.16
N ASP A 3 1.86 -13.26 -17.74
CA ASP A 3 2.57 -13.99 -16.67
C ASP A 3 1.99 -13.75 -15.28
N LEU A 4 1.59 -12.50 -14.95
CA LEU A 4 0.96 -12.20 -13.65
C LEU A 4 -0.45 -12.79 -13.54
N ASP A 5 -1.21 -12.79 -14.64
CA ASP A 5 -2.55 -13.39 -14.68
C ASP A 5 -2.48 -14.90 -14.42
N TYR A 6 -1.52 -15.60 -15.03
CA TYR A 6 -1.28 -17.02 -14.79
C TYR A 6 -0.90 -17.30 -13.32
N VAL A 7 0.11 -16.58 -12.79
CA VAL A 7 0.59 -16.78 -11.41
C VAL A 7 -0.52 -16.51 -10.39
N LEU A 8 -1.25 -15.40 -10.52
CA LEU A 8 -2.28 -15.02 -9.55
C LEU A 8 -3.58 -15.82 -9.67
N ARG A 9 -3.79 -16.54 -10.79
CA ARG A 9 -4.84 -17.55 -10.89
C ARG A 9 -4.49 -18.81 -10.13
N ALA A 10 -3.24 -19.25 -10.20
CA ALA A 10 -2.74 -20.46 -9.54
C ALA A 10 -2.47 -20.24 -8.04
N VAL A 11 -1.87 -19.10 -7.68
CA VAL A 11 -1.49 -18.75 -6.30
C VAL A 11 -1.99 -17.33 -6.00
N PRO A 12 -3.23 -17.20 -5.48
CA PRO A 12 -3.87 -15.89 -5.30
C PRO A 12 -3.11 -14.92 -4.37
N ASN A 13 -2.43 -15.44 -3.35
CA ASN A 13 -1.66 -14.63 -2.40
C ASN A 13 -0.15 -14.58 -2.74
N HIS A 14 0.25 -14.77 -4.01
CA HIS A 14 1.66 -14.68 -4.37
C HIS A 14 2.19 -13.25 -4.19
N HIS A 15 2.92 -13.00 -3.11
CA HIS A 15 3.32 -11.65 -2.65
C HIS A 15 4.03 -10.83 -3.74
N LEU A 16 5.05 -11.39 -4.40
CA LEU A 16 5.80 -10.66 -5.42
C LEU A 16 4.95 -10.31 -6.64
N ALA A 17 4.03 -11.21 -7.05
CA ALA A 17 3.14 -10.97 -8.16
C ALA A 17 2.10 -9.89 -7.82
N LEU A 18 1.58 -9.88 -6.59
CA LEU A 18 0.71 -8.81 -6.09
C LEU A 18 1.44 -7.47 -5.97
N ALA A 19 2.69 -7.45 -5.50
CA ALA A 19 3.49 -6.24 -5.42
C ALA A 19 3.82 -5.70 -6.83
N ALA A 20 4.13 -6.56 -7.79
CA ALA A 20 4.31 -6.19 -9.19
C ALA A 20 3.00 -5.65 -9.79
N LEU A 21 1.88 -6.34 -9.54
CA LEU A 21 0.56 -5.90 -9.97
C LEU A 21 0.22 -4.52 -9.37
N ALA A 22 0.47 -4.30 -8.09
CA ALA A 22 0.21 -3.04 -7.41
C ALA A 22 1.00 -1.87 -7.99
N ARG A 23 2.22 -2.12 -8.50
CA ARG A 23 3.12 -1.09 -9.02
C ARG A 23 2.96 -0.80 -10.50
N TYR A 24 2.60 -1.83 -11.27
CA TYR A 24 2.61 -1.80 -12.73
C TYR A 24 1.26 -2.09 -13.36
N ALA A 25 0.19 -2.16 -12.56
CA ALA A 25 -1.16 -2.16 -13.10
C ALA A 25 -1.31 -0.93 -14.02
N PRO A 26 -1.80 -1.11 -15.26
CA PRO A 26 -1.96 0.01 -16.18
C PRO A 26 -2.94 1.01 -15.56
N ARG A 27 -2.53 2.29 -15.49
CA ARG A 27 -3.44 3.39 -15.20
C ARG A 27 -4.45 3.46 -16.35
N ARG A 28 -5.72 3.19 -16.08
CA ARG A 28 -6.74 3.08 -17.12
C ARG A 28 -7.47 4.39 -17.37
N THR A 29 -7.77 4.64 -18.64
CA THR A 29 -8.71 5.67 -19.07
C THR A 29 -10.15 5.23 -18.77
N PRO A 30 -11.12 6.16 -18.68
CA PRO A 30 -12.51 5.86 -18.32
C PRO A 30 -13.21 4.82 -19.21
N GLN A 31 -12.71 4.57 -20.43
CA GLN A 31 -13.31 3.64 -21.39
C GLN A 31 -13.10 2.16 -21.02
N GLU A 32 -12.08 1.84 -20.21
CA GLU A 32 -11.78 0.47 -19.76
C GLU A 32 -12.35 0.17 -18.37
N ALA A 33 -13.37 0.92 -17.96
CA ALA A 33 -14.00 0.89 -16.63
C ALA A 33 -15.04 -0.22 -16.45
N HIS A 34 -14.80 -1.41 -16.99
CA HIS A 34 -15.50 -2.60 -16.49
C HIS A 34 -14.79 -3.07 -15.22
N PHE A 35 -15.56 -3.13 -14.12
CA PHE A 35 -15.21 -3.60 -12.77
C PHE A 35 -13.92 -4.46 -12.73
N ARG A 36 -12.86 -3.89 -12.12
CA ARG A 36 -11.45 -4.06 -12.52
C ARG A 36 -10.87 -5.46 -12.23
N ARG A 37 -10.34 -6.15 -13.25
CA ARG A 37 -9.54 -7.39 -13.11
C ARG A 37 -8.47 -7.32 -12.01
N THR A 38 -7.84 -6.15 -11.82
CA THR A 38 -6.79 -5.95 -10.80
C THR A 38 -7.32 -6.05 -9.38
N GLU A 39 -8.45 -5.39 -9.08
CA GLU A 39 -9.04 -5.46 -7.73
C GLU A 39 -9.56 -6.87 -7.43
N CYS A 40 -10.02 -7.61 -8.45
CA CYS A 40 -10.37 -9.02 -8.28
C CYS A 40 -9.17 -9.86 -7.80
N TYR A 41 -7.94 -9.55 -8.22
CA TYR A 41 -6.75 -10.25 -7.72
C TYR A 41 -6.50 -9.95 -6.24
N PHE A 42 -6.61 -8.69 -5.83
CA PHE A 42 -6.48 -8.33 -4.42
C PHE A 42 -7.59 -8.93 -3.56
N TRP A 43 -8.85 -8.87 -4.02
CA TRP A 43 -9.98 -9.47 -3.31
C TRP A 43 -9.81 -10.98 -3.15
N ARG A 44 -9.38 -11.69 -4.20
CA ARG A 44 -9.07 -13.12 -4.13
C ARG A 44 -7.92 -13.39 -3.15
N ALA A 45 -6.86 -12.57 -3.18
CA ALA A 45 -5.71 -12.75 -2.29
C ALA A 45 -6.09 -12.61 -0.80
N VAL A 46 -6.81 -11.53 -0.44
CA VAL A 46 -7.23 -11.28 0.95
C VAL A 46 -8.29 -12.25 1.44
N THR A 47 -9.07 -12.85 0.54
CA THR A 47 -10.05 -13.89 0.88
C THR A 47 -9.38 -15.26 1.01
N PHE A 48 -8.37 -15.54 0.19
CA PHE A 48 -7.64 -16.80 0.20
C PHE A 48 -6.78 -16.97 1.46
N ARG A 49 -6.14 -15.89 1.92
CA ARG A 49 -5.39 -15.84 3.20
C ARG A 49 -5.76 -14.56 3.95
N PRO A 50 -6.82 -14.60 4.80
CA PRO A 50 -7.27 -13.42 5.54
C PRO A 50 -6.33 -13.03 6.69
N ASP A 51 -5.46 -13.96 7.12
CA ASP A 51 -4.44 -13.87 8.16
C ASP A 51 -3.07 -13.41 7.64
N ASP A 52 -2.96 -13.13 6.34
CA ASP A 52 -1.73 -12.66 5.71
C ASP A 52 -1.81 -11.13 5.52
N PRO A 53 -0.94 -10.34 6.16
CA PRO A 53 -0.98 -8.88 6.06
C PRO A 53 -0.46 -8.37 4.70
N VAL A 54 0.34 -9.17 3.99
CA VAL A 54 1.06 -8.73 2.78
C VAL A 54 0.12 -8.41 1.60
N PRO A 55 -0.90 -9.23 1.27
CA PRO A 55 -1.89 -8.88 0.25
C PRO A 55 -2.64 -7.58 0.52
N ARG A 56 -2.95 -7.29 1.80
CA ARG A 56 -3.62 -6.04 2.18
C ARG A 56 -2.71 -4.83 1.97
N ALA A 57 -1.45 -4.92 2.39
CA ALA A 57 -0.48 -3.85 2.14
C ALA A 57 -0.25 -3.64 0.64
N ALA A 58 -0.12 -4.71 -0.15
CA ALA A 58 -0.01 -4.60 -1.61
C ALA A 58 -1.26 -3.96 -2.24
N TYR A 59 -2.45 -4.26 -1.73
CA TYR A 59 -3.68 -3.61 -2.18
C TYR A 59 -3.70 -2.13 -1.82
N GLY A 60 -3.25 -1.76 -0.61
CA GLY A 60 -3.04 -0.37 -0.22
C GLY A 60 -2.11 0.39 -1.17
N VAL A 61 -1.02 -0.25 -1.63
CA VAL A 61 -0.09 0.35 -2.61
C VAL A 61 -0.82 0.61 -3.93
N TYR A 62 -1.60 -0.35 -4.42
CA TYR A 62 -2.40 -0.16 -5.64
C TYR A 62 -3.39 1.01 -5.51
N LEU A 63 -4.14 1.05 -4.41
CA LEU A 63 -5.13 2.10 -4.14
C LEU A 63 -4.47 3.49 -4.02
N MET A 64 -3.29 3.57 -3.39
CA MET A 64 -2.50 4.80 -3.37
C MET A 64 -2.08 5.26 -4.77
N GLN A 65 -1.78 4.35 -5.69
CA GLN A 65 -1.43 4.70 -7.07
C GLN A 65 -2.65 5.20 -7.86
N GLU A 66 -3.83 4.68 -7.56
CA GLU A 66 -5.12 5.12 -8.12
C GLU A 66 -5.65 6.42 -7.49
N GLY A 67 -4.96 6.96 -6.49
CA GLY A 67 -5.41 8.17 -5.77
C GLY A 67 -6.54 7.93 -4.76
N ARG A 68 -6.92 6.67 -4.52
CA ARG A 68 -7.96 6.27 -3.56
C ARG A 68 -7.36 6.18 -2.15
N LEU A 69 -7.00 7.34 -1.59
CA LEU A 69 -6.23 7.41 -0.35
C LEU A 69 -6.98 6.87 0.88
N ASP A 70 -8.29 7.08 0.99
CA ASP A 70 -9.07 6.57 2.12
C ASP A 70 -9.19 5.05 2.09
N ASP A 71 -9.44 4.47 0.91
CA ASP A 71 -9.48 3.02 0.73
C ASP A 71 -8.12 2.38 1.04
N ALA A 72 -7.03 3.04 0.61
CA ALA A 72 -5.67 2.58 0.89
C ALA A 72 -5.37 2.55 2.40
N GLU A 73 -5.78 3.59 3.13
CA GLU A 73 -5.61 3.67 4.59
C GLU A 73 -6.32 2.49 5.27
N GLN A 74 -7.56 2.20 4.89
CA GLN A 74 -8.30 1.05 5.43
C GLN A 74 -7.58 -0.28 5.19
N GLN A 75 -6.96 -0.49 4.02
CA GLN A 75 -6.23 -1.73 3.76
C GLN A 75 -4.97 -1.85 4.60
N TYR A 76 -4.22 -0.77 4.78
CA TYR A 76 -3.04 -0.81 5.63
C TYR A 76 -3.41 -0.98 7.11
N LEU A 77 -4.46 -0.32 7.60
CA LEU A 77 -4.93 -0.51 8.97
C LEU A 77 -5.34 -1.96 9.22
N LYS A 78 -6.07 -2.58 8.28
CA LYS A 78 -6.39 -4.02 8.35
C LYS A 78 -5.15 -4.93 8.28
N ALA A 79 -4.10 -4.52 7.58
CA ALA A 79 -2.82 -5.25 7.60
C ALA A 79 -2.18 -5.18 8.99
N LEU A 80 -2.24 -4.02 9.65
CA LEU A 80 -1.72 -3.81 11.00
C LEU A 80 -2.61 -4.42 12.10
N GLU A 81 -3.91 -4.62 11.85
CA GLU A 81 -4.79 -5.40 12.73
C GLU A 81 -4.37 -6.88 12.77
N ILE A 82 -3.78 -7.39 11.68
CA ILE A 82 -3.27 -8.77 11.58
C ILE A 82 -1.87 -8.87 12.18
N ASP A 83 -0.99 -7.94 11.82
CA ASP A 83 0.39 -7.88 12.29
C ASP A 83 0.78 -6.41 12.55
N ASP A 84 0.73 -6.01 13.82
CA ASP A 84 1.09 -4.67 14.28
C ASP A 84 2.59 -4.36 14.15
N SER A 85 3.41 -5.39 13.89
CA SER A 85 4.85 -5.31 13.70
C SER A 85 5.24 -5.26 12.22
N TYR A 86 4.26 -5.19 11.31
CA TYR A 86 4.52 -5.17 9.88
C TYR A 86 5.09 -3.81 9.42
N ALA A 87 6.42 -3.70 9.45
CA ALA A 87 7.15 -2.46 9.24
C ALA A 87 6.86 -1.79 7.87
N GLU A 88 6.65 -2.57 6.81
CA GLU A 88 6.32 -2.05 5.49
C GLU A 88 4.95 -1.37 5.44
N ALA A 89 3.94 -1.89 6.17
CA ALA A 89 2.63 -1.27 6.26
C ALA A 89 2.69 0.06 7.01
N HIS A 90 3.46 0.14 8.11
CA HIS A 90 3.74 1.41 8.78
C HIS A 90 4.41 2.42 7.85
N TYR A 91 5.45 2.01 7.11
CA TYR A 91 6.14 2.91 6.18
C TYR A 91 5.20 3.44 5.09
N ASN A 92 4.35 2.57 4.53
CA ASN A 92 3.40 2.95 3.49
C ASN A 92 2.27 3.84 4.01
N LEU A 93 1.77 3.63 5.25
CA LEU A 93 0.86 4.56 5.90
C LEU A 93 1.50 5.93 6.12
N GLY A 94 2.76 5.97 6.53
CA GLY A 94 3.49 7.24 6.65
C GLY A 94 3.56 7.99 5.30
N LEU A 95 3.85 7.28 4.21
CA LEU A 95 3.81 7.86 2.86
C LEU A 95 2.41 8.34 2.45
N LEU A 96 1.35 7.62 2.85
CA LEU A 96 -0.04 7.97 2.61
C LEU A 96 -0.43 9.25 3.33
N TYR A 97 -0.09 9.37 4.62
CA TYR A 97 -0.39 10.57 5.39
C TYR A 97 0.38 11.79 4.90
N VAL A 98 1.62 11.64 4.44
CA VAL A 98 2.33 12.71 3.72
C VAL A 98 1.54 13.19 2.49
N ARG A 99 0.90 12.28 1.73
CA ARG A 99 0.06 12.66 0.58
C ARG A 99 -1.26 13.33 1.01
N LYS A 100 -1.83 12.93 2.15
CA LYS A 100 -3.00 13.58 2.75
C LYS A 100 -2.68 14.93 3.40
N GLY A 101 -1.41 15.23 3.66
CA GLY A 101 -0.98 16.43 4.37
C GLY A 101 -0.99 16.32 5.90
N ASP A 102 -1.30 15.15 6.44
CA ASP A 102 -1.29 14.87 7.88
C ASP A 102 0.13 14.46 8.31
N LEU A 103 0.99 15.45 8.57
CA LEU A 103 2.39 15.21 8.91
C LEU A 103 2.58 14.60 10.30
N ASP A 104 1.61 14.78 11.19
CA ASP A 104 1.65 14.23 12.55
C ASP A 104 1.48 12.71 12.51
N LYS A 105 0.43 12.22 11.85
CA LYS A 105 0.26 10.76 11.65
C LYS A 105 1.37 10.18 10.79
N ALA A 106 1.85 10.92 9.79
CA ALA A 106 2.98 10.48 8.98
C ALA A 106 4.23 10.22 9.83
N SER A 107 4.52 11.11 10.79
CA SER A 107 5.68 10.97 11.70
C SER A 107 5.54 9.76 12.61
N GLN A 108 4.37 9.57 13.21
CA GLN A 108 4.09 8.42 14.10
C GLN A 108 4.30 7.08 13.38
N HIS A 109 3.74 6.92 12.18
CA HIS A 109 3.93 5.69 11.41
C HIS A 109 5.36 5.54 10.87
N ALA A 110 6.04 6.65 10.54
CA ALA A 110 7.45 6.61 10.15
C ALA A 110 8.32 6.11 11.32
N ASP A 111 8.15 6.66 12.51
CA ASP A 111 8.91 6.25 13.70
C ASP A 111 8.71 4.76 13.99
N LYS A 112 7.46 4.30 13.99
CA LYS A 112 7.16 2.88 14.20
C LYS A 112 7.81 1.97 13.14
N ALA A 113 7.78 2.35 11.87
CA ALA A 113 8.45 1.59 10.80
C ALA A 113 9.97 1.46 11.06
N TYR A 114 10.61 2.53 11.54
CA TYR A 114 12.04 2.54 11.82
C TYR A 114 12.41 1.80 13.10
N GLU A 115 11.58 1.87 14.14
CA GLU A 115 11.71 1.03 15.34
C GLU A 115 11.67 -0.46 14.98
N LEU A 116 10.82 -0.82 14.03
CA LEU A 116 10.69 -2.17 13.48
C LEU A 116 11.80 -2.53 12.47
N GLY A 117 12.80 -1.66 12.27
CA GLY A 117 13.97 -1.93 11.44
C GLY A 117 13.79 -1.71 9.94
N PHE A 118 12.76 -0.96 9.50
CA PHE A 118 12.56 -0.69 8.08
C PHE A 118 13.74 0.09 7.46
N PRO A 119 14.34 -0.37 6.35
CA PRO A 119 15.68 0.08 5.94
C PRO A 119 15.71 1.42 5.18
N LEU A 120 14.57 2.04 4.86
CA LEU A 120 14.50 3.20 3.96
C LEU A 120 14.32 4.53 4.73
N PRO A 121 15.37 5.34 4.96
CA PRO A 121 15.28 6.58 5.74
C PRO A 121 14.62 7.75 4.99
N GLY A 122 14.09 7.52 3.78
CA GLY A 122 13.60 8.57 2.90
C GLY A 122 12.33 9.28 3.40
N LEU A 123 11.49 8.58 4.17
CA LEU A 123 10.22 9.12 4.65
C LEU A 123 10.41 10.23 5.69
N LYS A 124 11.31 10.06 6.67
CA LYS A 124 11.63 11.10 7.67
C LYS A 124 12.02 12.43 7.03
N ARG A 125 13.00 12.39 6.12
CA ARG A 125 13.45 13.57 5.37
C ARG A 125 12.34 14.22 4.56
N LYS A 126 11.41 13.41 4.02
CA LYS A 126 10.27 13.92 3.25
C LYS A 126 9.30 14.69 4.16
N ILE A 127 8.99 14.15 5.34
CA ILE A 127 8.11 14.80 6.33
C ILE A 127 8.71 16.14 6.77
N GLU A 128 10.01 16.15 7.13
CA GLU A 128 10.72 17.37 7.57
C GLU A 128 10.66 18.48 6.51
N ARG A 129 10.89 18.14 5.24
CA ARG A 129 10.81 19.11 4.13
C ARG A 129 9.41 19.69 3.99
N MET A 130 8.37 18.86 4.05
CA MET A 130 6.98 19.30 3.95
C MET A 130 6.59 20.23 5.12
N ALA A 131 7.05 19.92 6.33
CA ALA A 131 6.81 20.75 7.51
C ALA A 131 7.47 22.13 7.42
N GLN A 132 8.65 22.22 6.78
CA GLN A 132 9.35 23.49 6.57
C GLN A 132 8.72 24.32 5.45
N SER A 133 8.19 23.69 4.40
CA SER A 133 7.51 24.38 3.29
C SER A 133 6.18 25.02 3.69
N GLY A 134 5.48 24.50 4.70
CA GLY A 134 4.22 25.06 5.20
C GLY A 134 4.36 26.23 6.19
N LYS A 135 5.60 26.58 6.60
CA LYS A 135 5.88 27.68 7.55
C LYS A 135 6.34 28.98 6.88
N ARG A 136 6.21 29.11 5.57
CA ARG A 136 6.57 30.31 4.79
C ARG A 136 5.34 31.10 4.37
#